data_AF-A0A7U7L6S4-F1
#
_entry.id   AF-A0A7U7L6S4-F1
#
_cell.length_a   1.000
_cell.length_b   1.000
_cell.length_c   1.000
_cell.angle_alpha   90.00
_cell.angle_beta   90.00
_cell.angle_gamma   90.00
#
_symmetry.space_group_name_H-M   'P 1'
#
loop_
_entity.id
_entity.type
_entity.pdbx_description
1 polymer ?
#
loop_
_entity_poly.entity_id
_entity_poly.type
_entity_poly.pdbx_seq_one_letter_code
_entity_poly.pdbx_strand_id
1 'polypeptide(L)'
;MFDLIKHLNENDIEHTVSDLGNITVTGNLDLRHVSGVDALPDNLTVSSLDLRDTSITNLPDNLTVGEVVFLSRSSTITIPDNFSGTTVFLDA
;
A
#
# COMPACT_ATOMS: atom_id res chain seq x y z
N MET A 1 0.00 -14.43 -6.44
CA MET A 1 0.05 -12.98 -6.61
C MET A 1 -1.17 -12.41 -5.92
N PHE A 2 -0.97 -11.49 -4.99
CA PHE A 2 -2.04 -10.81 -4.29
C PHE A 2 -2.95 -10.05 -5.29
N ASP A 3 -4.26 -10.17 -5.11
CA ASP A 3 -5.26 -9.45 -5.92
C ASP A 3 -5.86 -8.34 -5.06
N LEU A 4 -5.37 -7.12 -5.26
CA LEU A 4 -5.79 -5.96 -4.48
C LEU A 4 -7.28 -5.66 -4.69
N ILE A 5 -7.79 -5.69 -5.92
CA ILE A 5 -9.19 -5.35 -6.21
C ILE A 5 -10.13 -6.37 -5.56
N LYS A 6 -9.78 -7.65 -5.63
CA LYS A 6 -10.53 -8.69 -4.91
C LYS A 6 -10.54 -8.42 -3.40
N HIS A 7 -9.38 -8.14 -2.80
CA HIS A 7 -9.28 -7.84 -1.37
C HIS A 7 -10.13 -6.63 -0.96
N LEU A 8 -10.10 -5.54 -1.74
CA LEU A 8 -10.89 -4.34 -1.48
C LEU A 8 -12.40 -4.64 -1.51
N ASN A 9 -12.86 -5.40 -2.52
CA ASN A 9 -14.26 -5.81 -2.62
C ASN A 9 -14.70 -6.75 -1.50
N GLU A 10 -13.86 -7.71 -1.10
CA GLU A 10 -14.19 -8.68 -0.05
C GLU A 10 -14.25 -8.07 1.36
N ASN A 11 -13.59 -6.93 1.57
CA ASN A 11 -13.56 -6.22 2.85
C ASN A 11 -14.41 -4.93 2.85
N ASP A 12 -15.25 -4.74 1.84
CA ASP A 12 -16.11 -3.55 1.69
C ASP A 12 -15.33 -2.23 1.81
N ILE A 13 -14.09 -2.20 1.30
CA ILE A 13 -13.22 -1.02 1.33
C ILE A 13 -13.60 -0.12 0.15
N GLU A 14 -13.97 1.13 0.45
CA GLU A 14 -14.30 2.12 -0.58
C GLU A 14 -13.10 2.41 -1.48
N HIS A 15 -13.30 2.22 -2.79
CA HIS A 15 -12.26 2.45 -3.79
C HIS A 15 -12.87 2.82 -5.14
N THR A 16 -12.05 3.40 -6.01
CA THR A 16 -12.37 3.63 -7.42
C THR A 16 -11.31 3.03 -8.32
N VAL A 17 -11.72 2.58 -9.51
CA VAL A 17 -10.83 2.11 -10.57
C VAL A 17 -11.14 2.92 -11.82
N SER A 18 -10.15 3.62 -12.35
CA SER A 18 -10.29 4.40 -13.60
C SER A 18 -10.10 3.51 -14.84
N ASP A 19 -10.51 4.00 -16.01
CA ASP A 19 -10.26 3.33 -17.30
C ASP A 19 -8.78 3.12 -17.62
N LEU A 20 -7.88 3.88 -16.98
CA LEU A 20 -6.43 3.74 -17.10
C LEU A 20 -5.83 2.74 -16.10
N GLY A 21 -6.67 2.10 -15.26
CA GLY A 21 -6.24 1.15 -14.25
C GLY A 21 -5.69 1.77 -12.96
N ASN A 22 -5.82 3.09 -12.78
CA ASN A 22 -5.47 3.73 -11.51
C ASN A 22 -6.48 3.32 -10.44
N ILE A 23 -5.97 2.90 -9.28
CA ILE A 23 -6.75 2.45 -8.13
C ILE A 23 -6.63 3.53 -7.05
N THR A 24 -7.74 4.09 -6.61
CA THR A 24 -7.76 5.06 -5.50
C THR A 24 -8.52 4.48 -4.33
N VAL A 25 -7.86 4.40 -3.16
CA VAL A 25 -8.46 4.07 -1.88
C VAL A 25 -8.54 5.34 -1.05
N THR A 26 -9.77 5.82 -0.78
CA THR A 26 -10.00 7.10 -0.09
C THR A 26 -9.72 7.04 1.41
N GLY A 27 -9.69 5.83 1.99
CA GLY A 27 -9.43 5.59 3.40
C GLY A 27 -8.09 4.90 3.70
N ASN A 28 -8.07 4.20 4.83
CA ASN A 28 -6.93 3.40 5.25
C ASN A 28 -6.95 2.04 4.51
N LEU A 29 -5.83 1.69 3.88
CA LEU A 29 -5.59 0.36 3.36
C LEU A 29 -4.73 -0.43 4.35
N ASP A 30 -5.37 -1.31 5.11
CA ASP A 30 -4.69 -2.21 6.04
C ASP A 30 -4.43 -3.56 5.36
N LEU A 31 -3.16 -3.82 5.02
CA LEU A 31 -2.71 -5.10 4.49
C LEU A 31 -1.90 -5.88 5.52
N ARG A 32 -1.92 -5.46 6.78
CA ARG A 32 -1.17 -6.11 7.84
C ARG A 32 -1.64 -7.55 8.01
N HIS A 33 -0.69 -8.47 8.10
CA HIS A 33 -0.94 -9.92 8.20
C HIS A 33 -1.72 -10.53 7.01
N VAL A 34 -1.92 -9.81 5.91
CA VAL A 34 -2.54 -10.38 4.70
C VAL A 34 -1.51 -11.27 4.01
N SER A 35 -1.81 -12.56 3.94
CA SER A 35 -0.91 -13.54 3.34
C SER A 35 -0.78 -13.34 1.83
N GLY A 36 0.45 -13.42 1.31
CA GLY A 36 0.70 -13.39 -0.13
C GLY A 36 0.80 -11.99 -0.75
N VAL A 37 0.77 -10.93 0.06
CA VAL A 37 1.10 -9.56 -0.35
C VAL A 37 2.62 -9.49 -0.58
N ASP A 38 3.02 -9.63 -1.84
CA ASP A 38 4.41 -9.61 -2.32
C ASP A 38 4.73 -8.37 -3.17
N ALA A 39 3.71 -7.73 -3.74
CA ALA A 39 3.81 -6.47 -4.48
C ALA A 39 2.51 -5.67 -4.39
N LEU A 40 2.60 -4.36 -4.66
CA LEU A 40 1.47 -3.46 -4.86
C LEU A 40 1.36 -3.08 -6.33
N PRO A 41 0.16 -2.72 -6.83
CA PRO A 41 0.02 -2.14 -8.16
C PRO A 41 0.74 -0.80 -8.28
N ASP A 42 1.38 -0.55 -9.41
CA ASP A 42 2.13 0.69 -9.65
C ASP A 42 1.24 1.94 -9.52
N ASN A 43 -0.01 1.87 -9.96
CA ASN A 43 -0.92 3.02 -10.03
C ASN A 43 -1.87 3.11 -8.82
N LEU A 44 -1.40 2.74 -7.63
CA LEU A 44 -2.16 2.81 -6.39
C LEU A 44 -2.02 4.20 -5.74
N THR A 45 -3.15 4.82 -5.43
CA THR A 45 -3.25 6.02 -4.60
C THR A 45 -4.03 5.70 -3.33
N VAL A 46 -3.48 6.03 -2.16
CA VAL A 46 -4.05 5.71 -0.85
C VAL A 46 -3.78 6.86 0.14
N SER A 47 -4.68 7.11 1.09
CA SER A 47 -4.40 8.08 2.17
C SER A 47 -3.40 7.52 3.19
N SER A 48 -3.73 6.38 3.80
CA SER A 48 -2.87 5.70 4.78
C SER A 48 -2.70 4.23 4.43
N LEU A 49 -1.47 3.71 4.53
CA LEU A 49 -1.12 2.36 4.12
C LEU A 49 -0.39 1.61 5.24
N ASP A 50 -0.88 0.43 5.63
CA ASP A 50 -0.20 -0.44 6.58
C ASP A 50 0.28 -1.72 5.88
N LEU A 51 1.61 -1.90 5.81
CA LEU A 51 2.27 -3.05 5.23
C LEU A 51 3.09 -3.84 6.25
N ARG A 52 2.89 -3.59 7.55
CA ARG A 52 3.58 -4.35 8.59
C ARG A 52 3.27 -5.84 8.44
N ASP A 53 4.24 -6.68 8.77
CA ASP A 53 4.08 -8.14 8.73
C ASP A 53 3.68 -8.70 7.33
N THR A 54 4.02 -7.99 6.24
CA THR A 54 3.87 -8.46 4.85
C THR A 54 5.21 -8.93 4.26
N SER A 55 5.17 -9.60 3.10
CA SER A 55 6.37 -10.05 2.38
C SER A 55 6.89 -9.02 1.35
N ILE A 56 6.37 -7.80 1.36
CA ILE A 56 6.80 -6.74 0.45
C ILE A 56 8.27 -6.39 0.70
N THR A 57 9.04 -6.32 -0.38
CA THR A 57 10.45 -5.92 -0.36
C THR A 57 10.73 -4.64 -1.14
N ASN A 58 9.80 -4.21 -1.99
CA ASN A 58 9.89 -2.99 -2.79
C ASN A 58 8.51 -2.33 -2.89
N LEU A 59 8.48 -1.00 -2.79
CA LEU A 59 7.30 -0.20 -3.09
C LEU A 59 7.37 0.27 -4.56
N PRO A 60 6.23 0.32 -5.28
CA PRO A 60 6.22 0.85 -6.64
C PRO A 60 6.59 2.33 -6.70
N ASP A 61 7.30 2.74 -7.75
CA ASP A 61 7.72 4.13 -7.95
C ASP A 61 6.54 5.11 -8.12
N ASN A 62 5.39 4.61 -8.59
CA ASN A 62 4.17 5.39 -8.82
C ASN A 62 3.14 5.28 -7.67
N LEU A 63 3.46 4.57 -6.58
CA LEU A 63 2.61 4.46 -5.39
C LEU A 63 2.50 5.84 -4.71
N THR A 64 1.29 6.39 -4.63
CA THR A 64 1.05 7.66 -3.92
C THR A 64 0.41 7.41 -2.57
N VAL A 65 1.06 7.86 -1.49
CA VAL A 65 0.54 7.79 -0.11
C VAL A 65 0.37 9.20 0.46
N GLY A 66 -0.87 9.59 0.77
CA GLY A 66 -1.21 10.96 1.14
C GLY A 66 -0.74 11.39 2.53
N GLU A 67 -0.81 10.50 3.52
CA GLU A 67 -0.58 10.85 4.92
C GLU A 67 0.53 10.00 5.54
N VAL A 68 0.32 8.69 5.61
CA VAL A 68 1.17 7.81 6.42
C VAL A 68 1.34 6.42 5.83
N VAL A 69 2.55 5.88 5.96
CA VAL A 69 2.84 4.47 5.71
C VAL A 69 3.44 3.82 6.97
N PHE A 70 2.93 2.64 7.33
CA PHE A 70 3.46 1.79 8.39
C PHE A 70 4.21 0.61 7.77
N LEU A 71 5.49 0.49 8.09
CA LEU A 71 6.36 -0.61 7.64
C LEU A 71 6.97 -1.33 8.86
N SER A 72 7.39 -2.57 8.66
CA SER A 72 8.15 -3.27 9.70
C SER A 72 9.62 -2.84 9.71
N ARG A 73 10.23 -2.66 10.89
CA ARG A 73 11.66 -2.32 11.02
C ARG A 73 12.61 -3.33 10.40
N SER A 74 12.20 -4.59 10.37
CA SER A 74 12.94 -5.69 9.75
C SER A 74 12.82 -5.70 8.23
N SER A 75 11.97 -4.87 7.64
CA SER A 75 11.79 -4.81 6.19
C SER A 75 13.04 -4.23 5.53
N THR A 76 13.44 -4.82 4.40
CA THR A 76 14.53 -4.30 3.55
C THR A 76 14.00 -3.33 2.50
N ILE A 77 12.82 -2.74 2.75
CA ILE A 77 12.13 -1.90 1.79
C ILE A 77 12.94 -0.62 1.55
N THR A 78 13.22 -0.36 0.28
CA THR A 78 13.72 0.95 -0.15
C THR A 78 12.54 1.90 -0.25
N ILE A 79 12.58 3.02 0.48
CA ILE A 79 11.57 4.07 0.41
C ILE A 79 11.80 4.87 -0.88
N PRO A 80 10.84 4.95 -1.81
CA PRO A 80 11.00 5.72 -3.03
C PRO A 80 10.91 7.24 -2.78
N ASP A 81 11.53 8.04 -3.65
CA ASP A 81 11.66 9.51 -3.48
C ASP A 81 10.32 10.25 -3.41
N ASN A 82 9.26 9.66 -3.97
CA ASN A 82 7.90 10.21 -3.95
C ASN A 82 7.23 10.17 -2.57
N PHE A 83 7.88 9.60 -1.54
CA PHE A 83 7.44 9.63 -0.13
C PHE A 83 7.92 10.86 0.65
N SER A 84 8.57 11.83 0.01
CA SER A 84 9.11 13.03 0.71
C SER A 84 8.06 13.87 1.47
N GLY A 85 6.77 13.75 1.13
CA GLY A 85 5.65 14.36 1.85
C GLY A 85 4.85 13.42 2.76
N THR A 86 5.22 12.13 2.79
CA THR A 86 4.51 11.07 3.52
C THR A 86 5.23 10.80 4.84
N THR A 87 4.47 10.65 5.93
CA THR A 87 5.07 10.19 7.19
C THR A 87 5.33 8.69 7.13
N VAL A 88 6.58 8.27 7.37
CA VAL A 88 6.94 6.84 7.45
C VAL A 88 7.09 6.46 8.92
N PHE A 89 6.25 5.54 9.40
CA PHE A 89 6.44 4.89 10.70
C PHE A 89 7.01 3.49 10.50
N LEU A 90 8.05 3.21 11.27
CA LEU A 90 8.55 1.86 11.45
C LEU A 90 8.01 1.33 12.79
N ASP A 91 7.51 0.10 12.83
CA ASP A 91 7.12 -0.55 14.10
C ASP A 91 8.30 -0.69 15.08
N ALA A 92 8.10 -1.17 16.30
CA ALA A 92 9.15 -1.19 17.34
C ALA A 92 10.02 -2.45 17.26
#